data_AF-A0A378W124-F1
#
_entry.id   AF-A0A378W124-F1
#
_cell.length_a   1.000
_cell.length_b   1.000
_cell.length_c   1.000
_cell.angle_alpha   90.00
_cell.angle_beta   90.00
_cell.angle_gamma   90.00
#
_symmetry.space_group_name_H-M   'P 1'
#
loop_
_entity.id
_entity.type
_entity.pdbx_description
1 polymer ?
#
loop_
_entity_poly.entity_id
_entity_poly.type
_entity_poly.pdbx_seq_one_letter_code
_entity_poly.pdbx_strand_id
1 'polypeptide(L)'
;MFALAASNMILRGDGKANLHQSSCFMTDFQDLIKNPKPETGLKRPNVGFLNPPYAQSKSDAELHELYFVKEMLDMLAEGGTGIAIIPVSCVIAPSKAKSEIVKYHRLKAVMSMPSELFYPVGTVTCIVVFEAHKPHFQTVVIDPDTQEEISTKKPVAKRGLATGVMTVLKKPNTWDALIYTTAGRALKRAGWNII
;
A
#
# COMPACT_ATOMS: atom_id res chain seq x y z
N MET A 1 -26.19 2.85 -2.32
CA MET A 1 -25.14 2.80 -1.28
C MET A 1 -24.96 4.12 -0.53
N PHE A 2 -24.86 5.29 -1.19
CA PHE A 2 -24.63 6.58 -0.51
C PHE A 2 -25.64 6.91 0.60
N ALA A 3 -26.95 6.87 0.31
CA ALA A 3 -27.98 7.17 1.31
C ALA A 3 -27.92 6.24 2.53
N LEU A 4 -27.64 4.95 2.33
CA LEU A 4 -27.46 3.98 3.41
C LEU A 4 -26.25 4.32 4.28
N ALA A 5 -25.12 4.69 3.65
CA ALA A 5 -23.93 5.11 4.36
C ALA A 5 -24.18 6.37 5.20
N ALA A 6 -24.82 7.38 4.62
CA ALA A 6 -25.21 8.61 5.32
C ALA A 6 -26.12 8.30 6.52
N SER A 7 -27.18 7.51 6.31
CA SER A 7 -28.07 7.08 7.40
C SER A 7 -27.33 6.30 8.49
N ASN A 8 -26.40 5.41 8.13
CA ASN A 8 -25.62 4.63 9.10
C ASN A 8 -24.73 5.53 9.98
N MET A 9 -24.18 6.61 9.42
CA MET A 9 -23.40 7.58 10.20
C MET A 9 -24.30 8.37 11.14
N ILE A 10 -25.43 8.89 10.62
CA ILE A 10 -26.41 9.65 11.41
C ILE A 10 -26.94 8.82 12.58
N LEU A 11 -27.31 7.56 12.34
CA LEU A 11 -27.81 6.65 13.38
C LEU A 11 -26.77 6.33 14.46
N ARG A 12 -25.47 6.49 14.16
CA ARG A 12 -24.37 6.34 15.12
C ARG A 12 -23.98 7.67 15.78
N GLY A 13 -24.74 8.74 15.55
CA GLY A 13 -24.49 10.06 16.12
C GLY A 13 -23.43 10.88 15.36
N ASP A 14 -23.01 10.44 14.17
CA ASP A 14 -22.12 11.21 13.30
C ASP A 14 -22.90 11.93 12.20
N GLY A 15 -23.18 13.21 12.44
CA GLY A 15 -23.76 14.13 11.46
C GLY A 15 -22.75 15.08 10.82
N LYS A 16 -21.45 14.93 11.11
CA LYS A 16 -20.38 15.81 10.61
C LYS A 16 -19.43 15.11 9.64
N ALA A 17 -19.66 13.83 9.36
CA ALA A 17 -18.97 13.10 8.31
C ALA A 17 -19.09 13.84 6.97
N ASN A 18 -17.95 14.21 6.39
CA ASN A 18 -17.87 14.79 5.05
C ASN A 18 -18.06 13.70 3.99
N LEU A 19 -19.30 13.22 3.83
CA LEU A 19 -19.63 12.16 2.87
C LEU A 19 -19.86 12.75 1.47
N HIS A 20 -19.11 12.26 0.48
CA HIS A 20 -19.19 12.75 -0.89
C HIS A 20 -19.73 11.68 -1.84
N GLN A 21 -20.73 12.02 -2.66
CA GLN A 21 -21.26 11.14 -3.71
C GLN A 21 -20.53 11.44 -5.03
N SER A 22 -19.36 10.82 -5.23
CA SER A 22 -18.58 10.95 -6.46
C SER A 22 -17.74 9.71 -6.71
N SER A 23 -17.12 9.61 -7.89
CA SER A 23 -16.05 8.65 -8.15
C SER A 23 -14.74 9.17 -7.57
N CYS A 24 -13.96 8.29 -6.92
CA CYS A 24 -12.62 8.62 -6.41
C CYS A 24 -11.59 8.90 -7.51
N PHE A 25 -11.91 8.58 -8.76
CA PHE A 25 -11.06 8.83 -9.93
C PHE A 25 -11.29 10.19 -10.57
N MET A 26 -12.25 10.99 -10.08
CA MET A 26 -12.48 12.34 -10.60
C MET A 26 -11.40 13.29 -10.10
N THR A 27 -10.68 13.94 -11.01
CA THR A 27 -9.59 14.88 -10.71
C THR A 27 -10.05 16.01 -9.80
N ASP A 28 -11.21 16.61 -10.07
CA ASP A 28 -11.73 17.72 -9.28
C ASP A 28 -11.98 17.33 -7.82
N PHE A 29 -12.42 16.08 -7.58
CA PHE A 29 -12.59 15.54 -6.24
C PHE A 29 -11.24 15.28 -5.57
N GLN A 30 -10.28 14.71 -6.30
CA GLN A 30 -8.94 14.49 -5.77
C GLN A 30 -8.27 15.80 -5.37
N ASP A 31 -8.41 16.85 -6.18
CA ASP A 31 -7.84 18.17 -5.91
C ASP A 31 -8.48 18.81 -4.67
N LEU A 32 -9.79 18.65 -4.49
CA LEU A 32 -10.49 19.09 -3.28
C LEU A 32 -9.89 18.44 -2.01
N ILE A 33 -9.56 17.14 -2.07
CA ILE A 33 -9.01 16.41 -0.92
C ILE A 33 -7.52 16.72 -0.71
N LYS A 34 -6.74 16.78 -1.79
CA LYS A 34 -5.29 17.03 -1.77
C LYS A 34 -4.97 18.47 -1.35
N ASN A 35 -5.79 19.42 -1.77
CA ASN A 35 -5.63 20.86 -1.55
C ASN A 35 -6.94 21.47 -0.98
N PRO A 36 -7.33 21.08 0.25
CA PRO A 36 -8.58 21.56 0.83
C PRO A 36 -8.52 23.07 1.09
N LYS A 37 -9.59 23.77 0.75
CA LYS A 37 -9.65 25.22 0.96
C LYS A 37 -9.88 25.54 2.44
N PRO A 38 -9.16 26.50 3.04
CA PRO A 38 -9.25 26.81 4.47
C PRO A 38 -10.68 27.10 4.96
N GLU A 39 -11.49 27.76 4.13
CA GLU A 39 -12.87 28.15 4.44
C GLU A 39 -13.83 26.95 4.58
N THR A 40 -13.47 25.79 4.05
CA THR A 40 -14.30 24.57 4.15
C THR A 40 -14.11 23.84 5.48
N GLY A 41 -13.06 24.18 6.25
CA GLY A 41 -12.66 23.43 7.45
C GLY A 41 -12.16 22.01 7.16
N LEU A 42 -12.10 21.59 5.89
CA LEU A 42 -11.61 20.29 5.48
C LEU A 42 -10.09 20.22 5.68
N LYS A 43 -9.60 19.06 6.13
CA LYS A 43 -8.18 18.77 6.24
C LYS A 43 -7.85 17.58 5.37
N ARG A 44 -6.66 17.58 4.78
CA ARG A 44 -6.17 16.44 4.02
C ARG A 44 -6.07 15.22 4.96
N PRO A 45 -6.67 14.07 4.62
CA PRO A 45 -6.69 12.91 5.51
C PRO A 45 -5.28 12.37 5.76
N ASN A 46 -5.00 11.90 6.98
CA ASN A 46 -3.74 11.24 7.34
C ASN A 46 -3.89 9.72 7.50
N VAL A 47 -5.11 9.19 7.54
CA VAL A 47 -5.40 7.76 7.60
C VAL A 47 -6.47 7.44 6.57
N GLY A 48 -6.23 6.39 5.78
CA GLY A 48 -7.17 5.86 4.80
C GLY A 48 -7.48 4.40 5.09
N PHE A 49 -8.77 4.05 5.09
CA PHE A 49 -9.24 2.67 5.14
C PHE A 49 -10.04 2.37 3.87
N LEU A 50 -9.76 1.23 3.25
CA LEU A 50 -10.40 0.88 1.99
C LEU A 50 -10.73 -0.62 1.94
N ASN A 51 -11.93 -0.92 1.47
CA ASN A 51 -12.33 -2.22 0.95
C ASN A 51 -12.84 -1.99 -0.48
N PRO A 52 -11.93 -1.94 -1.48
CA PRO A 52 -12.30 -1.58 -2.85
C PRO A 52 -13.24 -2.62 -3.45
N PRO A 53 -14.06 -2.24 -4.44
CA PRO A 53 -14.86 -3.21 -5.18
C PRO A 53 -13.92 -4.22 -5.86
N TYR A 54 -14.25 -5.51 -5.76
CA TYR A 54 -13.46 -6.56 -6.40
C TYR A 54 -13.83 -6.71 -7.86
N ALA A 55 -12.83 -6.71 -8.74
CA ALA A 55 -13.05 -6.85 -10.18
C ALA A 55 -13.66 -8.22 -10.50
N GLN A 56 -14.75 -8.24 -11.26
CA GLN A 56 -15.45 -9.48 -11.62
C GLN A 56 -15.01 -10.04 -12.98
N SER A 57 -14.29 -9.25 -13.80
CA SER A 57 -13.80 -9.69 -15.11
C SER A 57 -12.39 -9.16 -15.42
N LYS A 58 -11.68 -9.83 -16.34
CA LYS A 58 -10.36 -9.39 -16.83
C LYS A 58 -10.43 -8.12 -17.69
N SER A 59 -11.60 -7.79 -18.23
CA SER A 59 -11.84 -6.57 -19.03
C SER A 59 -11.88 -5.30 -18.18
N ASP A 60 -12.04 -5.42 -16.87
CA ASP A 60 -12.09 -4.29 -15.94
C ASP A 60 -10.69 -3.83 -15.49
N ALA A 61 -9.70 -3.90 -16.38
CA ALA A 61 -8.30 -3.65 -16.06
C ALA A 61 -8.04 -2.23 -15.51
N GLU A 62 -8.92 -1.26 -15.82
CA GLU A 62 -8.86 0.11 -15.28
C GLU A 62 -9.51 0.25 -13.88
N LEU A 63 -10.33 -0.72 -13.46
CA LEU A 63 -11.02 -0.75 -12.16
C LEU A 63 -10.44 -1.83 -11.23
N HIS A 64 -9.18 -2.17 -11.42
CA HIS A 64 -8.46 -3.08 -10.52
C HIS A 64 -8.31 -2.43 -9.13
N GLU A 65 -8.46 -3.23 -8.07
CA GLU A 65 -8.37 -2.84 -6.66
C GLU A 65 -7.15 -1.97 -6.35
N LEU A 66 -6.01 -2.24 -7.00
CA LEU A 66 -4.77 -1.49 -6.81
C LEU A 66 -4.86 -0.04 -7.26
N TYR A 67 -5.70 0.32 -8.24
CA TYR A 67 -5.89 1.72 -8.61
C TYR A 67 -6.62 2.49 -7.51
N PHE A 68 -7.63 1.90 -6.88
CA PHE A 68 -8.29 2.52 -5.73
C PHE A 68 -7.32 2.69 -4.55
N VAL A 69 -6.45 1.70 -4.30
CA VAL A 69 -5.40 1.81 -3.28
C VAL A 69 -4.45 2.96 -3.62
N LYS A 70 -4.00 3.07 -4.87
CA LYS A 70 -3.15 4.18 -5.32
C LYS A 70 -3.84 5.54 -5.09
N GLU A 71 -5.08 5.70 -5.52
CA GLU A 71 -5.79 6.98 -5.36
C GLU A 71 -6.01 7.35 -3.89
N MET A 72 -6.32 6.37 -3.04
CA MET A 72 -6.36 6.59 -1.59
C MET A 72 -5.01 7.14 -1.10
N LEU A 73 -3.90 6.47 -1.43
CA LEU A 73 -2.56 6.86 -0.98
C LEU A 73 -2.12 8.24 -1.50
N ASP A 74 -2.44 8.56 -2.75
CA ASP A 74 -2.16 9.87 -3.35
C ASP A 74 -2.93 11.00 -2.65
N MET A 75 -4.17 10.73 -2.21
CA MET A 75 -4.99 11.69 -1.50
C MET A 75 -4.57 11.88 -0.04
N LEU A 76 -3.94 10.90 0.60
CA LEU A 76 -3.42 11.05 1.97
C LEU A 76 -2.36 12.14 2.06
N ALA A 77 -2.24 12.76 3.23
CA ALA A 77 -1.13 13.63 3.60
C ALA A 77 0.20 12.85 3.62
N GLU A 78 1.31 13.56 3.48
CA GLU A 78 2.65 12.97 3.55
C GLU A 78 2.86 12.23 4.88
N GLY A 79 3.40 11.00 4.81
CA GLY A 79 3.55 10.12 5.98
C GLY A 79 2.24 9.52 6.50
N GLY A 80 1.11 9.74 5.82
CA GLY A 80 -0.18 9.15 6.18
C GLY A 80 -0.20 7.62 6.05
N THR A 81 -1.11 6.97 6.77
CA THR A 81 -1.25 5.52 6.81
C THR A 81 -2.43 5.06 5.94
N GLY A 82 -2.15 4.28 4.90
CA GLY A 82 -3.19 3.66 4.07
C GLY A 82 -3.36 2.18 4.40
N ILE A 83 -4.58 1.75 4.66
CA ILE A 83 -4.92 0.36 4.97
C ILE A 83 -5.98 -0.11 3.98
N ALA A 84 -5.71 -1.21 3.28
CA ALA A 84 -6.66 -1.77 2.33
C ALA A 84 -6.81 -3.29 2.50
N ILE A 85 -8.04 -3.78 2.34
CA ILE A 85 -8.33 -5.20 2.20
C ILE A 85 -8.39 -5.50 0.70
N ILE A 86 -7.53 -6.38 0.21
CA ILE A 86 -7.46 -6.71 -1.22
C ILE A 86 -7.26 -8.22 -1.43
N PRO A 87 -7.66 -8.77 -2.58
CA PRO A 87 -7.32 -10.15 -2.95
C PRO A 87 -5.81 -10.39 -2.89
N VAL A 88 -5.39 -11.58 -2.41
CA VAL A 88 -3.97 -11.97 -2.36
C VAL A 88 -3.31 -11.91 -3.74
N SER A 89 -4.08 -12.15 -4.81
CA SER A 89 -3.62 -12.02 -6.20
C SER A 89 -3.06 -10.63 -6.52
N CYS A 90 -3.59 -9.56 -5.91
CA CYS A 90 -3.08 -8.20 -6.08
C CYS A 90 -1.63 -8.06 -5.60
N VAL A 91 -1.28 -8.80 -4.55
CA VAL A 91 0.06 -8.73 -3.94
C VAL A 91 1.05 -9.64 -4.67
N ILE A 92 0.60 -10.78 -5.20
CA ILE A 92 1.47 -11.76 -5.88
C ILE A 92 1.67 -11.43 -7.36
N ALA A 93 0.60 -11.13 -8.12
CA ALA A 93 0.68 -10.99 -9.57
C ALA A 93 1.37 -9.67 -9.99
N PRO A 94 2.20 -9.65 -11.04
CA PRO A 94 2.79 -8.41 -11.54
C PRO A 94 1.71 -7.44 -12.02
N SER A 95 1.85 -6.16 -11.71
CA SER A 95 0.91 -5.12 -12.10
C SER A 95 1.61 -3.77 -12.28
N LYS A 96 1.15 -2.99 -13.27
CA LYS A 96 1.61 -1.61 -13.49
C LYS A 96 1.28 -0.72 -12.29
N ALA A 97 0.05 -0.83 -11.75
CA ALA A 97 -0.38 -0.06 -10.58
C ALA A 97 0.52 -0.33 -9.37
N LYS A 98 0.90 -1.60 -9.14
CA LYS A 98 1.83 -1.98 -8.07
C LYS A 98 3.19 -1.27 -8.22
N SER A 99 3.70 -1.23 -9.45
CA SER A 99 4.98 -0.58 -9.76
C SER A 99 4.91 0.93 -9.54
N GLU A 100 3.79 1.57 -9.83
CA GLU A 100 3.56 2.99 -9.51
C GLU A 100 3.45 3.23 -7.99
N ILE A 101 2.69 2.40 -7.28
CA ILE A 101 2.51 2.55 -5.83
C ILE A 101 3.86 2.50 -5.10
N VAL A 102 4.75 1.55 -5.41
CA VAL A 102 6.05 1.44 -4.72
C VAL A 102 7.03 2.55 -5.05
N LYS A 103 6.86 3.26 -6.17
CA LYS A 103 7.68 4.42 -6.52
C LYS A 103 7.43 5.58 -5.56
N TYR A 104 6.18 5.80 -5.18
CA TYR A 104 5.77 6.98 -4.40
C TYR A 104 5.36 6.66 -2.96
N HIS A 105 5.01 5.41 -2.64
CA HIS A 105 4.54 4.97 -1.33
C HIS A 105 5.29 3.71 -0.87
N ARG A 106 5.28 3.48 0.45
CA ARG A 106 6.02 2.41 1.08
C ARG A 106 5.07 1.39 1.65
N LEU A 107 5.16 0.16 1.18
CA LEU A 107 4.57 -0.96 1.91
C LEU A 107 5.25 -1.14 3.27
N LYS A 108 4.44 -1.24 4.31
CA LYS A 108 4.86 -1.55 5.69
C LYS A 108 4.57 -2.98 6.07
N ALA A 109 3.39 -3.50 5.72
CA ALA A 109 2.98 -4.83 6.10
C ALA A 109 1.96 -5.43 5.11
N VAL A 110 1.95 -6.76 5.06
CA VAL A 110 0.93 -7.59 4.40
C VAL A 110 0.52 -8.66 5.40
N MET A 111 -0.78 -8.80 5.66
CA MET A 111 -1.33 -9.76 6.63
C MET A 111 -2.39 -10.61 5.93
N SER A 112 -2.19 -11.92 5.86
CA SER A 112 -3.17 -12.85 5.31
C SER A 112 -4.42 -12.92 6.19
N MET A 113 -5.58 -13.10 5.58
CA MET A 113 -6.86 -13.25 6.29
C MET A 113 -7.42 -14.67 6.11
N PRO A 114 -8.28 -15.16 7.02
CA PRO A 114 -8.95 -16.45 6.86
C PRO A 114 -9.75 -16.52 5.55
N SER A 115 -9.73 -17.69 4.88
CA SER A 115 -10.40 -17.88 3.57
C SER A 115 -11.90 -17.65 3.63
N GLU A 116 -12.54 -18.02 4.74
CA GLU A 116 -14.00 -17.96 4.89
C GLU A 116 -14.53 -16.60 5.38
N LEU A 117 -13.67 -15.60 5.58
CA LEU A 117 -14.11 -14.33 6.15
C LEU A 117 -15.11 -13.58 5.23
N PHE A 118 -14.95 -13.72 3.92
CA PHE A 118 -15.82 -13.09 2.91
C PHE A 118 -16.73 -14.11 2.21
N TYR A 119 -17.13 -15.20 2.88
CA TYR A 119 -18.07 -16.17 2.30
C TYR A 119 -19.41 -15.52 1.89
N PRO A 120 -20.03 -15.88 0.74
CA PRO A 120 -19.63 -16.91 -0.24
C PRO A 120 -18.70 -16.40 -1.35
N VAL A 121 -18.14 -15.21 -1.20
CA VAL A 121 -17.36 -14.54 -2.24
C VAL A 121 -15.97 -15.19 -2.32
N GLY A 122 -15.72 -15.96 -3.38
CA GLY A 122 -14.63 -16.94 -3.49
C GLY A 122 -13.20 -16.40 -3.69
N THR A 123 -12.80 -15.33 -3.00
CA THR A 123 -11.43 -14.80 -3.06
C THR A 123 -10.77 -14.72 -1.68
N VAL A 124 -9.55 -15.23 -1.58
CA VAL A 124 -8.73 -15.12 -0.37
C VAL A 124 -8.13 -13.71 -0.33
N THR A 125 -8.31 -13.03 0.80
CA THR A 125 -7.94 -11.63 0.98
C THR A 125 -6.75 -11.47 1.92
N CYS A 126 -6.13 -10.30 1.85
CA CYS A 126 -5.10 -9.85 2.78
C CYS A 126 -5.30 -8.37 3.10
N ILE A 127 -4.78 -7.95 4.24
CA ILE A 127 -4.69 -6.55 4.62
C ILE A 127 -3.30 -6.05 4.25
N VAL A 128 -3.24 -4.95 3.50
CA VAL A 128 -2.00 -4.24 3.19
C VAL A 128 -1.96 -2.92 3.94
N VAL A 129 -0.79 -2.59 4.48
CA VAL A 129 -0.54 -1.33 5.21
C VAL A 129 0.57 -0.56 4.51
N PHE A 130 0.30 0.68 4.18
CA PHE A 130 1.20 1.58 3.48
C PHE A 130 1.46 2.85 4.27
N GLU A 131 2.63 3.43 4.02
CA GLU A 131 3.01 4.78 4.41
C GLU A 131 3.07 5.64 3.14
N ALA A 132 2.25 6.69 3.09
CA ALA A 132 2.03 7.50 1.91
C ALA A 132 3.18 8.48 1.66
N HIS A 133 3.48 8.75 0.38
CA HIS A 133 4.49 9.71 -0.10
C HIS A 133 5.92 9.41 0.37
N LYS A 134 6.20 8.16 0.75
CA LYS A 134 7.55 7.67 0.99
C LYS A 134 7.86 6.54 0.01
N PRO A 135 8.84 6.69 -0.90
CA PRO A 135 9.23 5.61 -1.79
C PRO A 135 9.57 4.32 -1.02
N HIS A 136 9.18 3.17 -1.58
CA HIS A 136 9.48 1.88 -0.99
C HIS A 136 10.96 1.54 -1.09
N PHE A 137 11.56 1.82 -2.26
CA PHE A 137 12.98 1.62 -2.50
C PHE A 137 13.74 2.93 -2.24
N GLN A 138 14.82 2.84 -1.45
CA GLN A 138 15.75 3.96 -1.26
C GLN A 138 16.73 4.01 -2.45
N THR A 139 17.03 5.21 -2.92
CA THR A 139 18.02 5.44 -4.00
C THR A 139 19.46 5.24 -3.55
N VAL A 140 19.66 5.22 -2.22
CA VAL A 140 20.96 5.11 -1.56
C VAL A 140 20.96 3.83 -0.73
N VAL A 141 22.00 3.02 -0.88
CA VAL A 141 22.23 1.87 0.00
C VAL A 141 23.11 2.38 1.13
N ILE A 142 22.62 2.34 2.36
CA ILE A 142 23.43 2.70 3.54
C ILE A 142 24.12 1.43 4.01
N ASP A 143 25.45 1.47 4.11
CA ASP A 143 26.22 0.39 4.71
C ASP A 143 25.88 0.31 6.22
N PRO A 144 25.41 -0.85 6.71
CA PRO A 144 25.00 -1.00 8.11
C PRO A 144 26.16 -0.87 9.11
N ASP A 145 27.41 -1.06 8.68
CA ASP A 145 28.59 -1.03 9.54
C ASP A 145 29.26 0.36 9.55
N THR A 146 29.24 1.08 8.43
CA THR A 146 29.93 2.39 8.29
C THR A 146 28.99 3.59 8.25
N GLN A 147 27.68 3.38 8.10
CA GLN A 147 26.67 4.43 7.87
C GLN A 147 26.94 5.31 6.64
N GLU A 148 27.81 4.89 5.73
CA GLU A 148 28.13 5.65 4.52
C GLU A 148 27.08 5.43 3.43
N GLU A 149 26.81 6.51 2.69
CA GLU A 149 25.87 6.51 1.57
C GLU A 149 26.51 5.93 0.29
N ILE A 150 26.09 4.73 -0.11
CA ILE A 150 26.51 4.14 -1.39
C ILE A 150 25.52 4.57 -2.47
N SER A 151 25.98 5.49 -3.34
CA SER A 151 25.22 5.95 -4.51
C SER A 151 25.09 4.86 -5.56
N THR A 152 23.88 4.65 -6.09
CA THR A 152 23.53 3.61 -7.08
C THR A 152 24.06 3.87 -8.51
N LYS A 153 24.97 4.83 -8.72
CA LYS A 153 25.42 5.20 -10.08
C LYS A 153 26.61 4.36 -10.57
N LYS A 154 26.27 3.48 -11.54
CA LYS A 154 27.06 2.65 -12.47
C LYS A 154 27.52 1.27 -11.97
N PRO A 155 27.36 0.20 -12.80
CA PRO A 155 27.97 -1.10 -12.53
C PRO A 155 29.47 -0.93 -12.65
N VAL A 156 30.19 -1.08 -11.54
CA VAL A 156 31.65 -1.18 -11.59
C VAL A 156 31.97 -2.46 -12.34
N ALA A 157 32.58 -2.31 -13.52
CA ALA A 157 33.05 -3.42 -14.34
C ALA A 157 33.96 -4.33 -13.50
N LYS A 158 33.67 -5.63 -13.56
CA LYS A 158 34.39 -6.71 -12.85
C LYS A 158 35.89 -6.42 -12.75
N ARG A 159 36.39 -6.20 -11.53
CA ARG A 159 37.77 -6.55 -11.17
C ARG A 159 37.70 -7.58 -10.07
N GLY A 160 38.34 -8.72 -10.33
CA GLY A 160 38.38 -9.83 -9.39
C GLY A 160 39.07 -9.42 -8.11
N LEU A 161 38.35 -9.55 -7.00
CA LEU A 161 38.95 -9.84 -5.71
C LEU A 161 38.06 -10.86 -5.00
N ALA A 162 38.73 -11.88 -4.48
CA ALA A 162 38.16 -12.97 -3.73
C ALA A 162 37.56 -12.48 -2.41
N THR A 163 36.61 -13.27 -1.88
CA THR A 163 35.90 -13.17 -0.59
C THR A 163 34.61 -12.35 -0.55
N GLY A 164 33.49 -13.08 -0.55
CA GLY A 164 32.43 -12.86 0.45
C GLY A 164 31.28 -11.87 0.17
N VAL A 165 31.21 -11.18 -0.96
CA VAL A 165 30.08 -10.26 -1.23
C VAL A 165 29.00 -10.97 -2.04
N MET A 166 27.90 -11.35 -1.37
CA MET A 166 26.70 -11.86 -2.02
C MET A 166 26.01 -10.70 -2.74
N THR A 167 26.37 -10.50 -4.02
CA THR A 167 25.72 -9.53 -4.90
C THR A 167 24.27 -9.96 -5.11
N VAL A 168 23.36 -9.46 -4.29
CA VAL A 168 21.92 -9.64 -4.52
C VAL A 168 21.56 -8.76 -5.72
N LEU A 169 21.51 -9.36 -6.91
CA LEU A 169 20.80 -8.81 -8.05
C LEU A 169 19.30 -8.71 -7.70
N LYS A 170 18.92 -7.64 -6.99
CA LYS A 170 17.51 -7.34 -6.71
C LYS A 170 16.83 -6.95 -8.02
N LYS A 171 15.98 -7.83 -8.53
CA LYS A 171 15.04 -7.49 -9.61
C LYS A 171 14.18 -6.29 -9.14
N PRO A 172 13.94 -5.27 -9.97
CA PRO A 172 13.41 -3.98 -9.48
C PRO A 172 11.95 -3.98 -9.00
N ASN A 173 11.24 -5.11 -9.07
CA ASN A 173 9.76 -5.12 -9.08
C ASN A 173 9.11 -6.11 -8.10
N THR A 174 9.87 -6.76 -7.22
CA THR A 174 9.35 -7.93 -6.49
C THR A 174 9.15 -7.65 -5.00
N TRP A 175 7.88 -7.61 -4.62
CA TRP A 175 7.39 -7.71 -3.24
C TRP A 175 7.72 -9.06 -2.61
N ASP A 176 8.17 -10.02 -3.42
CA ASP A 176 8.54 -11.39 -3.07
C ASP A 176 9.51 -11.47 -1.87
N ALA A 177 10.38 -10.47 -1.68
CA ALA A 177 11.31 -10.46 -0.56
C ALA A 177 10.61 -10.34 0.82
N LEU A 178 9.45 -9.65 0.90
CA LEU A 178 8.73 -9.41 2.16
C LEU A 178 7.80 -10.55 2.56
N ILE A 179 7.31 -11.33 1.60
CA ILE A 179 6.45 -12.48 1.87
C ILE A 179 7.25 -13.59 2.58
N TYR A 180 8.54 -13.77 2.23
CA TYR A 180 9.37 -14.85 2.78
C TYR A 180 10.13 -14.51 4.08
N THR A 181 10.45 -13.24 4.35
CA THR A 181 11.28 -12.91 5.53
C THR A 181 10.49 -12.63 6.80
N THR A 182 9.23 -12.20 6.69
CA THR A 182 8.50 -11.60 7.83
C THR A 182 7.66 -12.61 8.62
N ALA A 183 7.31 -13.75 8.03
CA ALA A 183 6.53 -14.78 8.72
C ALA A 183 7.35 -15.60 9.74
N GLY A 184 8.67 -15.75 9.54
CA GLY A 184 9.49 -16.69 10.35
C GLY A 184 10.42 -16.06 11.38
N ARG A 185 11.02 -14.89 11.11
CA ARG A 185 12.14 -14.37 11.95
C ARG A 185 11.75 -13.27 12.93
N ALA A 186 10.67 -12.51 12.67
CA ALA A 186 10.23 -11.44 13.56
C ALA A 186 9.51 -12.00 14.81
N LEU A 187 8.69 -13.05 14.65
CA LEU A 187 7.91 -13.64 15.74
C LEU A 187 8.78 -14.42 16.75
N LYS A 188 9.85 -15.10 16.31
CA LYS A 188 10.80 -15.76 17.23
C LYS A 188 11.68 -14.80 18.04
N ARG A 189 11.92 -13.58 17.54
CA ARG A 189 12.72 -12.56 18.25
C ARG A 189 11.92 -11.77 19.29
N ALA A 190 10.59 -11.76 19.17
CA ALA A 190 9.71 -11.02 20.08
C ALA A 190 9.20 -11.85 21.28
N GLY A 191 9.53 -13.14 21.37
CA GLY A 191 9.20 -13.97 22.54
C GLY A 191 7.73 -14.38 22.65
N TRP A 192 6.96 -14.33 21.56
CA TRP A 192 5.56 -14.78 21.56
C TRP A 192 5.49 -16.24 21.13
N ASN A 193 5.15 -17.13 22.07
CA ASN A 193 4.74 -18.50 21.77
C ASN A 193 3.32 -18.46 21.20
N ILE A 194 3.13 -18.98 19.99
CA ILE A 194 1.81 -19.15 19.39
C ILE A 194 1.30 -20.55 19.77
N ILE A 195 0.10 -20.60 20.36
CA ILE A 195 -0.76 -21.79 20.41
C ILE A 195 -1.49 -21.87 19.07
#